data_AF-A0A352PVP8-F1
#
_entry.id   AF-A0A352PVP8-F1
#
_cell.length_a   1.000
_cell.length_b   1.000
_cell.length_c   1.000
_cell.angle_alpha   90.00
_cell.angle_beta   90.00
_cell.angle_gamma   90.00
#
_symmetry.space_group_name_H-M   'P 1'
#
loop_
_entity.id
_entity.type
_entity.pdbx_description
1 polymer ?
#
loop_
_entity_poly.entity_id
_entity_poly.type
_entity_poly.pdbx_seq_one_letter_code
_entity_poly.pdbx_strand_id
1 'polypeptide(L)'
;MSGKWRMEVRTANDKSDAYEIRLSICDSLTDAVIEAVPVCSSPDQFRAELANLKDELDQLLLSAEKKCRELMTSPGQMESGRMSPGEIWRNMEACGVKEEMFEYFNSLDATLRQETADHIFTHVSMFKGWGPVFAEHYDLSTQLLET
;
A
#
# COMPACT_ATOMS: atom_id res chain seq x y z
N MET A 1 6.34 -13.08 10.03
CA MET A 1 6.35 -13.24 11.49
C MET A 1 4.91 -13.21 11.98
N SER A 2 4.36 -14.31 12.49
CA SER A 2 3.05 -14.29 13.15
C SER A 2 3.24 -14.00 14.64
N GLY A 3 3.74 -12.79 14.96
CA GLY A 3 3.77 -12.32 16.33
C GLY A 3 2.33 -12.11 16.82
N LYS A 4 1.94 -12.72 17.94
CA LYS A 4 0.62 -12.55 18.53
C LYS A 4 0.68 -11.50 19.64
N TRP A 5 -0.16 -10.48 19.53
CA TRP A 5 -0.33 -9.48 20.59
C TRP A 5 -0.96 -10.11 21.83
N ARG A 6 -0.43 -9.77 23.01
CA ARG A 6 -0.94 -10.18 24.30
C ARG A 6 -1.00 -8.97 25.22
N MET A 7 -2.15 -8.76 25.86
CA MET A 7 -2.31 -7.78 26.92
C MET A 7 -2.64 -8.51 28.21
N GLU A 8 -1.96 -8.16 29.29
CA GLU A 8 -2.18 -8.72 30.61
C GLU A 8 -2.29 -7.60 31.65
N VAL A 9 -3.16 -7.80 32.64
CA VAL A 9 -3.24 -6.96 33.83
C VAL A 9 -2.91 -7.84 35.03
N ARG A 10 -1.90 -7.48 35.81
CA ARG A 10 -1.44 -8.24 36.99
C ARG A 10 -1.46 -7.36 38.23
N THR A 11 -1.68 -7.95 39.40
CA THR A 11 -1.50 -7.25 40.68
C THR A 11 -0.01 -7.10 40.97
N ALA A 12 0.45 -5.89 41.31
CA ALA A 12 1.83 -5.65 41.68
C ALA A 12 2.12 -6.30 43.06
N ASN A 13 3.19 -7.09 43.15
CA ASN A 13 3.49 -7.98 44.28
C ASN A 13 3.76 -7.28 45.64
N ASP A 14 3.62 -5.95 45.75
CA ASP A 14 4.04 -5.20 46.95
C ASP A 14 3.00 -4.20 47.51
N LYS A 15 1.83 -4.02 46.86
CA LYS A 15 0.74 -3.19 47.39
C LYS A 15 -0.63 -3.77 47.02
N SER A 16 -1.49 -3.95 48.03
CA SER A 16 -2.79 -4.64 47.97
C SER A 16 -3.78 -4.15 46.90
N ASP A 17 -3.59 -2.97 46.31
CA ASP A 17 -4.49 -2.38 45.30
C ASP A 17 -3.76 -1.87 44.03
N ALA A 18 -2.48 -2.19 43.85
CA ALA A 18 -1.73 -1.76 42.67
C ALA A 18 -1.80 -2.80 41.55
N TYR A 19 -2.06 -2.36 40.32
CA TYR A 19 -2.03 -3.22 39.13
C TYR A 19 -1.05 -2.69 38.09
N GLU A 20 -0.51 -3.62 37.31
CA GLU A 20 0.38 -3.40 36.18
C GLU A 20 -0.33 -3.83 34.90
N ILE A 21 -0.32 -2.97 33.90
CA ILE A 21 -0.79 -3.26 32.54
C ILE A 21 0.43 -3.49 31.67
N ARG A 22 0.45 -4.63 30.96
CA ARG A 22 1.52 -5.03 30.06
C ARG A 22 0.95 -5.33 28.68
N LEU A 23 1.64 -4.88 27.64
CA LEU A 23 1.34 -5.21 26.26
C LEU A 23 2.61 -5.76 25.63
N SER A 24 2.53 -6.99 25.14
CA SER A 24 3.67 -7.72 24.62
C SER A 24 3.34 -8.38 23.29
N ILE A 25 4.37 -8.65 22.49
CA ILE A 25 4.30 -9.46 21.27
C ILE A 25 4.96 -10.80 21.58
N CYS A 26 4.21 -11.88 21.39
CA CYS A 26 4.70 -13.24 21.56
C CYS A 26 5.05 -13.84 20.20
N ASP A 27 6.26 -14.37 20.06
CA ASP A 27 6.62 -15.20 18.91
C ASP A 27 6.04 -16.62 19.12
N SER A 28 5.17 -17.04 18.20
CA SER A 28 4.56 -18.37 18.22
C SER A 28 5.54 -19.54 18.05
N LEU A 29 6.74 -19.28 17.52
CA LEU A 29 7.75 -20.31 17.24
C LEU A 29 8.76 -20.48 18.38
N THR A 30 9.17 -19.36 18.99
CA THR A 30 10.23 -19.34 20.00
C THR A 30 9.71 -19.14 21.42
N ASP A 31 8.41 -18.85 21.57
CA ASP A 31 7.75 -18.41 22.80
C ASP A 31 8.43 -17.17 23.44
N ALA A 32 9.24 -16.46 22.65
CA ALA A 32 9.86 -15.22 23.08
C ALA A 32 8.78 -14.15 23.27
N VAL A 33 8.85 -13.45 24.41
CA VAL A 33 7.95 -12.35 24.75
C VAL A 33 8.75 -11.05 24.71
N ILE A 34 8.31 -10.13 23.87
CA ILE A 34 8.89 -8.79 23.76
C ILE A 34 7.83 -7.81 24.25
N GLU A 35 8.16 -7.02 25.28
CA GLU A 35 7.28 -5.94 25.74
C GLU A 35 7.21 -4.86 24.64
N ALA A 36 6.00 -4.57 24.18
CA ALA A 36 5.76 -3.62 23.10
C ALA A 36 5.68 -2.17 23.59
N VAL A 37 5.38 -1.97 24.88
CA VAL A 37 5.39 -0.68 25.57
C VAL A 37 5.91 -0.87 27.00
N PRO A 38 6.37 0.19 27.69
CA PRO A 38 6.70 0.12 29.11
C PRO A 38 5.54 -0.37 29.98
N VAL A 39 5.86 -1.03 31.09
CA VAL A 39 4.86 -1.47 32.07
C VAL A 39 4.14 -0.25 32.65
N CYS A 40 2.82 -0.24 32.57
CA CYS A 40 2.00 0.89 32.98
C CYS A 40 1.30 0.61 34.31
N SER A 41 1.27 1.57 35.22
CA SER A 41 0.57 1.43 36.52
C SER A 41 -0.81 2.09 36.54
N SER A 42 -1.25 2.64 35.40
CA SER A 42 -2.58 3.22 35.25
C SER A 42 -3.08 3.14 33.79
N PRO A 43 -4.40 3.17 33.56
CA PRO A 43 -4.98 3.20 32.22
C PRO A 43 -4.59 4.44 31.41
N ASP A 44 -4.37 5.58 32.08
CA ASP A 44 -3.96 6.82 31.41
C ASP A 44 -2.53 6.75 30.89
N GLN A 45 -1.60 6.19 31.68
CA GLN A 45 -0.25 5.87 31.21
C GLN A 45 -0.29 4.90 30.04
N PHE A 46 -1.08 3.82 30.16
CA PHE A 46 -1.22 2.85 29.09
C PHE A 46 -1.79 3.46 27.80
N ARG A 47 -2.76 4.38 27.92
CA ARG A 47 -3.31 5.10 26.77
C ARG A 47 -2.25 5.97 26.10
N ALA A 48 -1.42 6.67 26.86
CA ALA A 48 -0.35 7.51 26.33
C ALA A 48 0.70 6.66 25.60
N GLU A 49 1.19 5.59 26.22
CA GLU A 49 2.17 4.68 25.60
C GLU A 49 1.62 4.01 24.34
N LEU A 50 0.34 3.60 24.36
CA LEU A 50 -0.31 3.00 23.19
C LEU A 50 -0.53 4.01 22.05
N ALA A 51 -0.74 5.29 22.36
CA ALA A 51 -0.81 6.35 21.36
C ALA A 51 0.56 6.57 20.71
N ASN A 52 1.62 6.67 21.51
CA ASN A 52 3.00 6.79 21.00
C ASN A 52 3.37 5.61 20.09
N LEU A 53 3.05 4.37 20.50
CA LEU A 53 3.31 3.19 19.68
C LEU A 53 2.55 3.23 18.34
N LYS A 54 1.30 3.71 18.32
CA LYS A 54 0.54 3.88 17.07
C LYS A 54 1.22 4.90 16.16
N ASP A 55 1.57 6.06 16.71
CA ASP A 55 2.24 7.11 15.93
C ASP A 55 3.58 6.61 15.36
N GLU A 56 4.37 5.85 16.12
CA GLU A 56 5.60 5.23 15.63
C GLU A 56 5.36 4.23 14.49
N LEU A 57 4.33 3.39 14.61
CA LEU A 57 3.95 2.44 13.55
C LEU A 57 3.45 3.15 12.29
N ASP A 58 2.69 4.23 12.43
CA ASP A 58 2.23 5.05 11.32
C ASP A 58 3.41 5.74 10.62
N GLN A 59 4.37 6.28 11.38
CA GLN A 59 5.60 6.85 10.81
C GLN A 59 6.47 5.78 10.13
N LEU A 60 6.50 4.55 10.66
CA LEU A 60 7.20 3.43 10.04
C LEU A 60 6.55 3.06 8.70
N LEU A 61 5.21 3.05 8.64
CA LEU A 61 4.47 2.81 7.41
C LEU A 61 4.79 3.88 6.36
N LEU A 62 4.70 5.16 6.72
CA LEU A 62 5.04 6.28 5.83
C LEU A 62 6.50 6.17 5.34
N SER A 63 7.42 5.79 6.22
CA SER A 63 8.83 5.58 5.88
C SER A 63 9.03 4.40 4.93
N ALA A 64 8.30 3.31 5.13
CA ALA A 64 8.33 2.15 4.25
C ALA A 64 7.78 2.49 2.87
N GLU A 65 6.64 3.18 2.78
CA GLU A 65 6.06 3.66 1.53
C GLU A 65 7.01 4.59 0.78
N LYS A 66 7.65 5.53 1.49
CA LYS A 66 8.65 6.42 0.92
C LYS A 66 9.84 5.63 0.36
N LYS A 67 10.42 4.72 1.14
CA LYS A 67 11.55 3.87 0.70
C LYS A 67 11.18 2.99 -0.47
N CYS A 68 9.98 2.40 -0.45
CA CYS A 68 9.45 1.67 -1.60
C CYS A 68 9.42 2.60 -2.80
N ARG A 69 8.78 3.77 -2.72
CA ARG A 69 8.72 4.75 -3.81
C ARG A 69 10.10 5.16 -4.33
N GLU A 70 11.08 5.37 -3.45
CA GLU A 70 12.47 5.69 -3.82
C GLU A 70 13.16 4.54 -4.57
N LEU A 71 12.93 3.30 -4.14
CA LEU A 71 13.33 2.09 -4.89
C LEU A 71 12.55 1.98 -6.21
N MET A 72 11.27 2.40 -6.24
CA MET A 72 10.44 2.40 -7.43
C MET A 72 10.90 3.46 -8.46
N THR A 73 11.49 4.56 -8.00
CA THR A 73 12.08 5.62 -8.84
C THR A 73 13.56 5.37 -9.18
N SER A 74 14.18 4.32 -8.65
CA SER A 74 15.53 3.91 -9.05
C SER A 74 15.46 3.15 -10.37
N PRO A 75 16.17 3.54 -11.45
CA PRO A 75 15.90 3.07 -12.81
C PRO A 75 16.22 1.60 -13.15
N GLY A 76 16.24 0.66 -12.19
CA GLY A 76 16.93 -0.62 -12.38
C GLY A 76 16.25 -1.92 -11.97
N GLN A 77 15.15 -1.95 -11.20
CA GLN A 77 14.74 -3.22 -10.52
C GLN A 77 13.23 -3.51 -10.35
N MET A 78 12.34 -3.07 -11.24
CA MET A 78 10.96 -3.61 -11.30
C MET A 78 10.63 -4.16 -12.67
N GLU A 79 10.78 -5.47 -12.84
CA GLU A 79 10.13 -6.19 -13.96
C GLU A 79 9.44 -7.49 -13.53
N SER A 80 9.38 -7.84 -12.24
CA SER A 80 8.93 -9.20 -11.87
C SER A 80 7.49 -9.32 -11.35
N GLY A 81 6.57 -8.42 -11.71
CA GLY A 81 5.15 -8.65 -11.38
C GLY A 81 4.15 -7.55 -11.74
N ARG A 82 4.60 -6.33 -12.04
CA ARG A 82 3.73 -5.28 -12.60
C ARG A 82 3.86 -5.34 -14.12
N MET A 83 2.74 -5.48 -14.83
CA MET A 83 2.76 -5.38 -16.30
C MET A 83 3.28 -4.00 -16.70
N SER A 84 4.19 -3.96 -17.66
CA SER A 84 4.70 -2.72 -18.22
C SER A 84 3.60 -1.96 -18.98
N PRO A 85 3.68 -0.62 -19.10
CA PRO A 85 2.77 0.17 -19.93
C PRO A 85 2.58 -0.36 -21.36
N GLY A 86 3.65 -0.87 -21.98
CA GLY A 86 3.59 -1.48 -23.31
C GLY A 86 2.90 -2.86 -23.35
N GLU A 87 2.94 -3.63 -22.26
CA GLU A 87 2.14 -4.87 -22.12
C GLU A 87 0.66 -4.56 -21.94
N ILE A 88 0.35 -3.55 -21.13
CA ILE A 88 -1.02 -3.07 -20.92
C ILE A 88 -1.61 -2.59 -22.25
N TRP A 89 -0.86 -1.79 -23.03
CA TRP A 89 -1.29 -1.36 -24.34
C TRP A 89 -1.55 -2.53 -25.31
N ARG A 90 -0.67 -3.53 -25.33
CA ARG A 90 -0.89 -4.74 -26.15
C ARG A 90 -2.17 -5.49 -25.76
N ASN A 91 -2.51 -5.54 -24.48
CA ASN A 91 -3.76 -6.14 -24.01
C ASN A 91 -4.97 -5.30 -24.41
N MET A 92 -4.88 -3.97 -24.35
CA MET A 92 -5.91 -3.07 -24.85
C MET A 92 -6.16 -3.25 -26.35
N GLU A 93 -5.09 -3.42 -27.15
CA GLU A 93 -5.24 -3.68 -28.58
C GLU A 93 -5.84 -5.05 -28.91
N ALA A 94 -5.73 -6.00 -27.97
CA ALA A 94 -6.31 -7.34 -28.10
C ALA A 94 -7.81 -7.38 -27.75
N CYS A 95 -8.38 -6.33 -27.16
CA CYS A 95 -9.82 -6.20 -26.96
C CYS A 95 -10.56 -6.18 -28.30
N GLY A 96 -11.71 -6.86 -28.36
CA GLY A 96 -12.47 -7.00 -29.61
C GLY A 96 -13.27 -5.75 -29.97
N VAL A 97 -13.68 -4.99 -28.95
CA VAL A 97 -14.51 -3.79 -29.08
C VAL A 97 -14.04 -2.66 -28.16
N LYS A 98 -14.52 -1.44 -28.43
CA LYS A 98 -14.10 -0.22 -27.73
C LYS A 98 -14.43 -0.28 -26.24
N GLU A 99 -15.62 -0.77 -25.92
CA GLU A 99 -16.15 -0.84 -24.56
C GLU A 99 -15.28 -1.74 -23.68
N GLU A 100 -14.85 -2.90 -24.19
CA GLU A 100 -13.93 -3.81 -23.50
C GLU A 100 -12.57 -3.15 -23.23
N MET A 101 -12.05 -2.38 -24.20
CA MET A 101 -10.80 -1.64 -24.03
C MET A 101 -10.91 -0.58 -22.94
N PHE A 102 -12.05 0.12 -22.88
CA PHE A 102 -12.30 1.17 -21.90
C PHE A 102 -12.44 0.59 -20.50
N GLU A 103 -13.21 -0.48 -20.35
CA GLU A 103 -13.35 -1.20 -19.09
C GLU A 103 -12.01 -1.73 -18.59
N TYR A 104 -11.20 -2.32 -19.48
CA TYR A 104 -9.87 -2.82 -19.15
C TYR A 104 -8.97 -1.69 -18.63
N PHE A 105 -8.84 -0.59 -19.37
CA PHE A 105 -8.01 0.55 -18.98
C PHE A 105 -8.51 1.20 -17.68
N ASN A 106 -9.81 1.46 -17.56
CA ASN A 106 -10.41 2.11 -16.40
C ASN A 106 -10.36 1.24 -15.13
N SER A 107 -10.20 -0.09 -15.26
CA SER A 107 -10.01 -1.01 -14.14
C SER A 107 -8.60 -0.94 -13.51
N LEU A 108 -7.62 -0.36 -14.21
CA LEU A 108 -6.26 -0.19 -13.70
C LEU A 108 -6.23 0.84 -12.57
N ASP A 109 -5.26 0.66 -11.65
CA ASP A 109 -5.00 1.69 -10.66
C ASP A 109 -4.57 3.01 -11.31
N ALA A 110 -4.82 4.12 -10.63
CA ALA A 110 -4.58 5.46 -11.18
C ALA A 110 -3.13 5.66 -11.66
N THR A 111 -2.16 5.06 -10.96
CA THR A 111 -0.74 5.18 -11.30
C THR A 111 -0.46 4.45 -12.62
N LEU A 112 -0.95 3.22 -12.77
CA LEU A 112 -0.82 2.46 -14.03
C LEU A 112 -1.56 3.12 -15.20
N ARG A 113 -2.74 3.71 -14.97
CA ARG A 113 -3.46 4.46 -16.00
C ARG A 113 -2.64 5.64 -16.51
N GLN A 114 -2.05 6.40 -15.59
CA GLN A 114 -1.21 7.53 -15.95
C GLN A 114 0.04 7.10 -16.73
N GLU A 115 0.79 6.12 -16.21
CA GLU A 115 1.99 5.59 -16.87
C GLU A 115 1.67 5.01 -18.26
N THR A 116 0.54 4.32 -18.39
CA THR A 116 0.06 3.77 -19.67
C THR A 116 -0.36 4.86 -20.63
N ALA A 117 -1.10 5.87 -20.17
CA ALA A 117 -1.48 7.01 -21.00
C ALA A 117 -0.25 7.75 -21.54
N ASP A 118 0.74 8.02 -20.67
CA ASP A 118 2.00 8.63 -21.06
C ASP A 118 2.72 7.78 -22.12
N HIS A 119 2.79 6.46 -21.93
CA HIS A 119 3.37 5.54 -22.91
C HIS A 119 2.64 5.62 -24.26
N ILE A 120 1.31 5.59 -24.26
CA ILE A 120 0.50 5.67 -25.49
C ILE A 120 0.77 7.00 -26.20
N PHE A 121 0.71 8.13 -25.49
CA PHE A 121 0.95 9.46 -26.08
C PHE A 121 2.37 9.65 -26.64
N THR A 122 3.34 8.92 -26.12
CA THR A 122 4.75 9.07 -26.51
C THR A 122 5.25 8.02 -27.49
N HIS A 123 4.69 6.80 -27.49
CA HIS A 123 5.21 5.66 -28.24
C HIS A 123 4.21 5.05 -29.23
N VAL A 124 2.91 5.32 -29.10
CA VAL A 124 1.87 4.75 -29.97
C VAL A 124 1.47 5.75 -31.06
N SER A 125 1.18 5.23 -32.26
CA SER A 125 0.71 6.07 -33.37
C SER A 125 -0.73 6.52 -33.16
N MET A 126 -0.95 7.83 -33.11
CA MET A 126 -2.28 8.45 -33.01
C MET A 126 -3.06 8.48 -34.31
N PHE A 127 -2.54 7.85 -35.36
CA PHE A 127 -3.14 7.88 -36.70
C PHE A 127 -3.61 6.51 -37.18
N LYS A 128 -3.47 5.46 -36.36
CA LYS A 128 -3.83 4.10 -36.75
C LYS A 128 -4.25 3.24 -35.55
N GLY A 129 -5.14 2.29 -35.80
CA GLY A 129 -5.55 1.29 -34.82
C GLY A 129 -6.35 1.94 -33.69
N TRP A 130 -6.08 1.50 -32.45
CA TRP A 130 -6.74 2.02 -31.25
C TRP A 130 -6.18 3.36 -30.76
N GLY A 131 -5.02 3.81 -31.27
CA GLY A 131 -4.39 5.07 -30.86
C GLY A 131 -5.30 6.31 -30.97
N PRO A 132 -5.92 6.58 -32.14
CA PRO A 132 -6.88 7.69 -32.29
C PRO A 132 -8.06 7.57 -31.33
N VAL A 133 -8.60 6.37 -31.13
CA VAL A 133 -9.74 6.12 -30.24
C VAL A 133 -9.37 6.43 -28.79
N PHE A 134 -8.18 6.00 -28.34
CA PHE A 134 -7.69 6.34 -27.01
C PHE A 134 -7.56 7.85 -26.84
N ALA A 135 -6.92 8.54 -27.79
CA ALA A 135 -6.70 9.98 -27.70
C ALA A 135 -7.98 10.81 -27.74
N GLU A 136 -9.00 10.35 -28.47
CA GLU A 136 -10.31 11.01 -28.55
C GLU A 136 -11.09 10.92 -27.23
N HIS A 137 -10.94 9.81 -26.50
CA HIS A 137 -11.77 9.48 -25.35
C HIS A 137 -11.07 9.65 -24.01
N TYR A 138 -9.76 9.90 -23.99
CA TYR A 138 -8.99 10.08 -22.76
C TYR A 138 -9.18 11.48 -22.17
N ASP A 139 -9.76 11.54 -20.97
CA ASP A 139 -9.87 12.78 -20.21
C ASP A 139 -8.63 12.99 -19.34
N LEU A 140 -7.91 14.09 -19.58
CA LEU A 140 -6.68 14.44 -18.85
C LEU A 140 -6.91 14.75 -17.36
N SER A 141 -8.12 15.15 -16.97
CA SER A 141 -8.45 15.56 -15.60
C SER A 141 -8.78 14.35 -14.72
N THR A 142 -9.54 13.39 -15.26
CA THR A 142 -10.00 12.19 -14.56
C THR A 142 -9.10 10.98 -14.83
N GLN A 143 -8.27 11.07 -15.88
CA GLN A 143 -7.40 10.01 -16.39
C GLN A 143 -8.18 8.75 -16.82
N LEU A 144 -9.46 8.89 -17.15
CA LEU A 144 -10.35 7.82 -17.60
C LEU A 144 -10.64 7.93 -19.09
N LEU A 145 -11.08 6.82 -19.68
CA LEU A 145 -11.70 6.81 -21.00
C LEU A 145 -13.21 7.01 -20.86
N GLU A 146 -13.73 8.07 -21.48
CA GLU A 146 -15.15 8.41 -21.51
C GLU A 146 -15.80 7.94 -22.80
N THR A 147 -17.05 7.47 -22.74
CA THR A 147 -17.79 6.89 -23.88
C THR A 147 -18.21 7.90 -24.93
#